data_AF-A0A534AM95-F1
#
_entry.id   AF-A0A534AM95-F1
#
_cell.length_a   1.000
_cell.length_b   1.000
_cell.length_c   1.000
_cell.angle_alpha   90.00
_cell.angle_beta   90.00
_cell.angle_gamma   90.00
#
_symmetry.space_group_name_H-M   'P 1'
#
loop_
_entity.id
_entity.type
_entity.pdbx_description
1 polymer ?
#
loop_
_entity_poly.entity_id
_entity_poly.type
_entity_poly.pdbx_seq_one_letter_code
_entity_poly.pdbx_strand_id
1 'polypeptide(L)'
;GGGPFDLPRGGWSDDTAMALCLAESLLGCEGFDGRDQVARFRRWQQEGYLSCTGQCLGITAGTARALALAQWRRQPFSGSHDPEALDPEALSRVVPVTMYFFAQPAAAAEWAAEAARTTCQAPAVLTACRALAQALHAALSGKPRSVILPQAQAVLDAARHPSAARGHLDDGAPAALAAALEAFAGAGNFRDAVLSAANLGGNSDVVAAACGALAGAHYTASAIPTLWRNSLMRLSDEQLLSKRFCDLRLSIRSSPLAAHVRRLYADLERRGIALRPHVWLSEEWFSPDGVPGIAVPFYLAHPRLERLERRIMREAEGGNTRLLLRILRHEAGHALDNAYRLRRRKRWRAVFGPASLPYPARYRARPGSRRYVHHLGEWYAQAHPSEDFAETFAVWLTPKSGWRKSYADWPALHKLRAVDELVASVRGVRAPIRNRTRIEPLEHNTRTLAQHYRRKLARNRQIRRGLADELLRRAFSPERSRRDAPRAATLLRVHLRPLVPAVARALRIERYSVEQVLRMLIERSERLKLYVYGNRRDALRYSRWMLERLTGLYSERETPHLPL
;
A
#
# COMPACT_ATOMS: atom_id res chain seq x y z
N GLY A 1 15.58 8.71 4.40
CA GLY A 1 15.69 7.35 4.97
C GLY A 1 17.14 7.10 5.25
N GLY A 2 17.47 6.50 6.40
CA GLY A 2 18.75 6.67 7.07
C GLY A 2 18.71 7.89 8.00
N GLY A 3 19.82 8.64 8.07
CA GLY A 3 19.99 9.74 9.02
C GLY A 3 20.23 9.25 10.46
N PRO A 4 20.31 10.15 11.45
CA PRO A 4 20.65 9.80 12.83
C PRO A 4 19.64 8.86 13.49
N PHE A 5 18.41 8.80 12.98
CA PHE A 5 17.33 7.96 13.53
C PHE A 5 17.07 6.67 12.72
N ASP A 6 17.92 6.34 11.74
CA ASP A 6 17.77 5.21 10.82
C ASP A 6 16.34 5.08 10.26
N LEU A 7 15.76 6.21 9.84
CA LEU A 7 14.37 6.24 9.40
C LEU A 7 14.19 5.42 8.10
N PRO A 8 13.08 4.68 7.95
CA PRO A 8 12.77 4.07 6.67
C PRO A 8 12.62 5.14 5.58
N ARG A 9 12.80 4.73 4.31
CA ARG A 9 12.56 5.64 3.18
C ARG A 9 11.15 6.24 3.26
N GLY A 10 11.07 7.57 3.29
CA GLY A 10 9.83 8.34 3.39
C GLY A 10 9.27 8.53 4.80
N GLY A 11 9.98 8.07 5.84
CA GLY A 11 9.75 8.51 7.21
C GLY A 11 10.13 9.98 7.38
N TRP A 12 9.49 10.62 8.35
CA TRP A 12 9.68 12.03 8.74
C TRP A 12 9.79 12.12 10.27
N SER A 13 10.47 13.16 10.74
CA SER A 13 10.84 13.40 12.14
C SER A 13 9.81 14.29 12.87
N ASP A 14 10.26 14.93 13.94
CA ASP A 14 9.56 15.93 14.74
C ASP A 14 9.01 17.09 13.92
N ASP A 15 9.73 17.59 12.92
CA ASP A 15 9.27 18.70 12.05
C ASP A 15 7.84 18.48 11.56
N THR A 16 7.60 17.32 10.95
CA THR A 16 6.30 16.97 10.38
C THR A 16 5.31 16.56 11.47
N ALA A 17 5.75 15.83 12.50
CA ALA A 17 4.86 15.40 13.58
C ALA A 17 4.26 16.58 14.34
N MET A 18 5.09 17.59 14.67
CA MET A 18 4.68 18.80 15.35
C MET A 18 3.87 19.71 14.43
N ALA A 19 4.23 19.84 13.15
CA ALA A 19 3.39 20.54 12.18
C ALA A 19 1.97 19.92 12.10
N LEU A 20 1.86 18.59 12.07
CA LEU A 20 0.58 17.89 12.06
C LEU A 20 -0.21 18.11 13.36
N CYS A 21 0.46 18.08 14.52
CA CYS A 21 -0.17 18.39 15.81
C CYS A 21 -0.73 19.82 15.83
N LEU A 22 0.02 20.80 15.31
CA LEU A 22 -0.45 22.18 15.22
C LEU A 22 -1.62 22.32 14.25
N ALA A 23 -1.57 21.66 13.09
CA ALA A 23 -2.67 21.64 12.14
C ALA A 23 -3.96 21.05 12.76
N GLU A 24 -3.87 19.93 13.46
CA GLU A 24 -5.01 19.32 14.17
C GLU A 24 -5.52 20.19 15.32
N SER A 25 -4.66 21.02 15.94
CA SER A 25 -5.07 22.02 16.92
C SER A 25 -5.87 23.15 16.31
N LEU A 26 -5.36 23.74 15.23
CA LEU A 26 -6.04 24.82 14.53
C LEU A 26 -7.43 24.39 14.03
N LEU A 27 -7.52 23.16 13.50
CA LEU A 27 -8.78 22.60 13.03
C LEU A 27 -9.72 22.20 14.17
N GLY A 28 -9.20 21.63 15.26
CA GLY A 28 -10.00 21.16 16.38
C GLY A 28 -10.54 22.28 17.27
N CYS A 29 -9.79 23.37 17.42
CA CYS A 29 -10.17 24.55 18.21
C CYS A 29 -10.85 25.63 17.37
N GLU A 30 -10.91 25.47 16.05
CA GLU A 30 -11.36 26.51 15.12
C GLU A 30 -10.60 27.85 15.31
N GLY A 31 -9.29 27.74 15.58
CA GLY A 31 -8.42 28.87 15.88
C GLY A 31 -7.14 28.45 16.57
N PHE A 32 -6.31 29.43 16.95
CA PHE A 32 -5.09 29.14 17.70
C PHE A 32 -5.38 28.98 19.20
N ASP A 33 -5.05 27.82 19.74
CA ASP A 33 -5.06 27.55 21.19
C ASP A 33 -3.71 26.94 21.60
N GLY A 34 -2.88 27.73 22.30
CA GLY A 34 -1.57 27.29 22.75
C GLY A 34 -1.61 26.13 23.76
N ARG A 35 -2.69 25.99 24.55
CA ARG A 35 -2.83 24.88 25.50
C ARG A 35 -3.08 23.58 24.77
N ASP A 36 -3.97 23.61 23.78
CA ASP A 36 -4.33 22.44 22.98
C ASP A 36 -3.18 22.03 22.03
N GLN A 37 -2.42 23.00 21.51
CA GLN A 37 -1.16 22.76 20.79
C GLN A 37 -0.16 21.99 21.65
N VAL A 38 0.13 22.50 22.86
CA VAL A 38 1.06 21.85 23.80
C VAL A 38 0.55 20.46 24.22
N ALA A 39 -0.76 20.31 24.43
CA ALA A 39 -1.36 19.02 24.76
C ALA A 39 -1.11 17.98 23.66
N ARG A 40 -1.28 18.35 22.37
CA ARG A 40 -0.96 17.45 21.25
C ARG A 40 0.53 17.18 21.10
N PHE A 41 1.39 18.17 21.31
CA PHE A 41 2.85 17.95 21.34
C PHE A 41 3.25 16.94 22.42
N ARG A 42 2.64 17.02 23.61
CA ARG A 42 2.87 16.05 24.68
C ARG A 42 2.33 14.66 24.34
N ARG A 43 1.18 14.54 23.69
CA ARG A 43 0.69 13.26 23.17
C ARG A 43 1.63 12.67 22.13
N TRP A 44 2.22 13.50 21.27
CA TRP A 44 3.26 13.05 20.35
C TRP A 44 4.48 12.54 21.11
N GLN A 45 4.97 13.32 22.09
CA GLN A 45 6.13 12.98 22.91
C GLN A 45 5.95 11.65 23.68
N GLN A 46 4.76 11.44 24.26
CA GLN A 46 4.48 10.31 25.17
C GLN A 46 3.97 9.07 24.43
N GLU A 47 3.16 9.24 23.39
CA GLU A 47 2.39 8.17 22.76
C GLU A 47 2.78 7.97 21.28
N GLY A 48 3.64 8.81 20.72
CA GLY A 48 3.89 8.82 19.27
C GLY A 48 2.67 9.28 18.46
N TYR A 49 1.76 10.05 19.07
CA TYR A 49 0.60 10.64 18.39
C TYR A 49 1.05 11.43 17.15
N LEU A 50 0.44 11.12 15.99
CA LEU A 50 0.82 11.69 14.69
C LEU A 50 2.31 11.54 14.33
N SER A 51 2.98 10.51 14.84
CA SER A 51 4.30 10.08 14.36
C SER A 51 4.19 9.12 13.18
N CYS A 52 5.15 9.17 12.25
CA CYS A 52 5.21 8.21 11.15
C CYS A 52 5.68 6.82 11.59
N THR A 53 6.42 6.74 12.70
CA THR A 53 6.96 5.49 13.27
C THR A 53 6.14 4.99 14.45
N GLY A 54 5.20 5.80 14.96
CA GLY A 54 4.50 5.53 16.23
C GLY A 54 5.36 5.83 17.46
N GLN A 55 6.49 6.53 17.29
CA GLN A 55 7.40 6.93 18.37
C GLN A 55 7.74 8.42 18.25
N CYS A 56 8.04 9.08 19.38
CA CYS A 56 8.64 10.41 19.37
C CYS A 56 10.09 10.32 18.91
N LEU A 57 10.41 10.89 17.75
CA LEU A 57 11.75 10.92 17.15
C LEU A 57 12.07 12.36 16.76
N GLY A 58 13.32 12.78 16.95
CA GLY A 58 13.79 14.12 16.56
C GLY A 58 13.63 15.21 17.62
N ILE A 59 12.86 14.99 18.69
CA ILE A 59 12.61 16.01 19.72
C ILE A 59 13.92 16.58 20.30
N THR A 60 14.08 17.90 20.23
CA THR A 60 15.24 18.59 20.78
C THR A 60 15.14 18.69 22.30
N ALA A 61 16.29 18.87 22.97
CA ALA A 61 16.34 19.10 24.41
C ALA A 61 15.59 20.40 24.79
N GLY A 62 15.63 21.43 23.94
CA GLY A 62 14.90 22.68 24.12
C GLY A 62 13.39 22.46 24.12
N THR A 63 12.87 21.81 23.10
CA THR A 63 11.44 21.49 22.98
C THR A 63 10.98 20.56 24.11
N ALA A 64 11.73 19.52 24.45
CA ALA A 64 11.39 18.64 25.57
C ALA A 64 11.30 19.38 26.92
N ARG A 65 12.25 20.30 27.20
CA ARG A 65 12.22 21.15 28.41
C ARG A 65 11.01 22.06 28.40
N ALA A 66 10.70 22.71 27.28
CA ALA A 66 9.55 23.60 27.19
C ALA A 66 8.23 22.85 27.46
N LEU A 67 8.04 21.65 26.89
CA LEU A 67 6.85 20.83 27.14
C LEU A 67 6.72 20.40 28.61
N ALA A 68 7.84 20.06 29.26
CA ALA A 68 7.87 19.73 30.68
C ALA A 68 7.54 20.95 31.55
N LEU A 69 8.09 22.12 31.25
CA LEU A 69 7.78 23.37 31.94
C LEU A 69 6.31 23.78 31.76
N ALA A 70 5.74 23.63 30.55
CA ALA A 70 4.34 23.92 30.30
C ALA A 70 3.41 23.04 31.16
N GLN A 71 3.76 21.76 31.30
CA GLN A 71 3.05 20.83 32.18
C GLN A 71 3.15 21.27 33.64
N TRP A 72 4.36 21.56 34.12
CA TRP A 72 4.60 21.87 35.52
C TRP A 72 3.97 23.21 35.93
N ARG A 73 4.15 24.26 35.11
CA ARG A 73 3.62 25.61 35.36
C ARG A 73 2.16 25.80 34.95
N ARG A 74 1.59 24.85 34.22
CA ARG A 74 0.25 24.93 33.59
C ARG A 74 0.08 26.17 32.69
N GLN A 75 1.14 26.56 31.98
CA GLN A 75 1.15 27.68 31.05
C GLN A 75 1.63 27.21 29.66
N PRO A 76 0.93 27.57 28.57
CA PRO A 76 1.28 27.07 27.24
C PRO A 76 2.54 27.70 26.64
N PHE A 77 2.88 28.94 27.04
CA PHE A 77 4.04 29.67 26.56
C PHE A 77 5.21 29.47 27.52
N SER A 78 5.93 28.36 27.34
CA SER A 78 7.02 27.93 28.23
C SER A 78 8.37 27.85 27.53
N GLY A 79 8.46 28.38 26.30
CA GLY A 79 9.72 28.42 25.56
C GLY A 79 10.78 29.29 26.22
N SER A 80 12.06 28.99 25.95
CA SER A 80 13.18 29.78 26.50
C SER A 80 13.11 31.24 26.06
N HIS A 81 13.31 32.16 27.01
CA HIS A 81 13.47 33.59 26.73
C HIS A 81 14.92 34.00 26.48
N ASP A 82 15.86 33.05 26.61
CA ASP A 82 17.28 33.29 26.36
C ASP A 82 17.49 33.77 24.91
N PRO A 83 17.99 34.99 24.68
CA PRO A 83 18.26 35.50 23.35
C PRO A 83 19.23 34.63 22.54
N GLU A 84 20.08 33.84 23.21
CA GLU A 84 21.05 32.94 22.57
C GLU A 84 20.45 31.57 22.22
N ALA A 85 19.21 31.27 22.64
CA ALA A 85 18.51 30.03 22.29
C ALA A 85 17.92 30.09 20.87
N LEU A 86 18.79 30.06 19.87
CA LEU A 86 18.47 30.30 18.46
C LEU A 86 18.05 29.05 17.66
N ASP A 87 17.57 28.00 18.31
CA ASP A 87 17.19 26.73 17.66
C ASP A 87 16.16 26.95 16.51
N PRO A 88 16.42 26.43 15.29
CA PRO A 88 15.57 26.65 14.13
C PRO A 88 14.28 25.81 14.10
N GLU A 89 14.10 24.82 14.97
CA GLU A 89 13.01 23.81 14.92
C GLU A 89 11.60 24.43 14.78
N ALA A 90 11.36 25.63 15.33
CA ALA A 90 10.08 26.30 15.21
C ALA A 90 9.68 26.62 13.75
N LEU A 91 10.65 26.84 12.86
CA LEU A 91 10.41 27.20 11.45
C LEU A 91 9.66 26.11 10.68
N SER A 92 10.01 24.84 10.88
CA SER A 92 9.46 23.74 10.09
C SER A 92 7.99 23.44 10.38
N ARG A 93 7.48 23.91 11.53
CA ARG A 93 6.15 23.59 12.02
C ARG A 93 5.14 24.73 12.02
N VAL A 94 5.53 25.98 11.73
CA VAL A 94 4.60 27.14 11.68
C VAL A 94 3.78 27.23 10.37
N VAL A 95 4.14 26.45 9.35
CA VAL A 95 3.46 26.39 8.04
C VAL A 95 1.92 26.25 8.14
N PRO A 96 1.35 25.36 8.98
CA PRO A 96 -0.10 25.21 9.08
C PRO A 96 -0.83 26.47 9.56
N VAL A 97 -0.18 27.29 10.39
CA VAL A 97 -0.75 28.54 10.91
C VAL A 97 -0.98 29.51 9.75
N THR A 98 0.03 29.68 8.90
CA THR A 98 -0.07 30.54 7.72
C THR A 98 -1.16 30.08 6.76
N MET A 99 -1.29 28.77 6.57
CA MET A 99 -2.35 28.20 5.72
C MET A 99 -3.74 28.41 6.33
N TYR A 100 -3.88 28.25 7.65
CA TYR A 100 -5.16 28.41 8.34
C TYR A 100 -5.63 29.87 8.34
N PHE A 101 -4.74 30.81 8.68
CA PHE A 101 -5.01 32.24 8.69
C PHE A 101 -4.72 32.92 7.33
N PHE A 102 -4.76 32.18 6.23
CA PHE A 102 -4.41 32.71 4.90
C PHE A 102 -5.19 33.97 4.53
N ALA A 103 -6.46 34.07 4.90
CA ALA A 103 -7.28 35.26 4.64
C ALA A 103 -6.87 36.51 5.45
N GLN A 104 -5.97 36.36 6.43
CA GLN A 104 -5.58 37.40 7.38
C GLN A 104 -4.03 37.47 7.47
N PRO A 105 -3.33 38.03 6.47
CA PRO A 105 -1.86 37.97 6.37
C PRO A 105 -1.11 38.48 7.60
N ALA A 106 -1.57 39.59 8.19
CA ALA A 106 -0.97 40.14 9.41
C ALA A 106 -1.15 39.18 10.60
N ALA A 107 -2.34 38.62 10.76
CA ALA A 107 -2.62 37.63 11.80
C ALA A 107 -1.84 36.33 11.58
N ALA A 108 -1.68 35.87 10.34
CA ALA A 108 -0.89 34.69 10.02
C ALA A 108 0.56 34.78 10.50
N ALA A 109 1.19 35.95 10.31
CA ALA A 109 2.55 36.19 10.79
C ALA A 109 2.62 36.20 12.33
N GLU A 110 1.71 36.90 13.00
CA GLU A 110 1.70 36.95 14.47
C GLU A 110 1.37 35.60 15.10
N TRP A 111 0.37 34.88 14.57
CA TRP A 111 0.05 33.55 15.06
C TRP A 111 1.19 32.55 14.82
N ALA A 112 1.99 32.71 13.78
CA ALA A 112 3.18 31.89 13.58
C ALA A 112 4.22 32.11 14.70
N ALA A 113 4.42 33.37 15.11
CA ALA A 113 5.25 33.68 16.28
C ALA A 113 4.65 33.12 17.57
N GLU A 114 3.35 33.29 17.82
CA GLU A 114 2.67 32.73 19.00
C GLU A 114 2.76 31.20 19.06
N ALA A 115 2.63 30.52 17.92
CA ALA A 115 2.83 29.07 17.85
C ALA A 115 4.26 28.66 18.20
N ALA A 116 5.27 29.48 17.84
CA ALA A 116 6.66 29.23 18.18
C ALA A 116 6.93 29.44 19.69
N ARG A 117 6.29 30.46 20.31
CA ARG A 117 6.42 30.78 21.74
C ARG A 117 6.10 29.63 22.69
N THR A 118 5.35 28.63 22.21
CA THR A 118 5.09 27.41 23.00
C THR A 118 6.34 26.57 23.28
N THR A 119 7.42 26.73 22.51
CA THR A 119 8.70 26.06 22.81
C THR A 119 9.95 26.93 22.70
N CYS A 120 9.90 28.08 22.04
CA CYS A 120 11.00 29.05 22.00
C CYS A 120 10.47 30.48 21.95
N GLN A 121 11.00 31.37 22.80
CA GLN A 121 10.61 32.79 22.90
C GLN A 121 11.76 33.75 22.57
N ALA A 122 12.88 33.24 22.04
CA ALA A 122 14.00 34.07 21.60
C ALA A 122 13.54 35.02 20.47
N PRO A 123 13.75 36.34 20.58
CA PRO A 123 13.24 37.32 19.61
C PRO A 123 13.62 37.03 18.15
N ALA A 124 14.86 36.60 17.91
CA ALA A 124 15.34 36.27 16.57
C ALA A 124 14.60 35.07 15.95
N VAL A 125 14.25 34.04 16.74
CA VAL A 125 13.48 32.88 16.29
C VAL A 125 12.05 33.28 15.94
N LEU A 126 11.42 34.10 16.79
CA LEU A 126 10.07 34.61 16.56
C LEU A 126 10.01 35.46 15.29
N THR A 127 10.99 36.33 15.05
CA THR A 127 11.06 37.14 13.84
C THR A 127 11.32 36.29 12.60
N ALA A 128 12.16 35.25 12.67
CA ALA A 128 12.33 34.30 11.58
C ALA A 128 11.01 33.56 11.26
N CYS A 129 10.24 33.15 12.26
CA CYS A 129 8.92 32.54 12.05
C CYS A 129 7.93 33.49 11.36
N ARG A 130 7.92 34.78 11.75
CA ARG A 130 7.13 35.82 11.05
C ARG A 130 7.56 35.97 9.59
N ALA A 131 8.86 36.06 9.34
CA ALA A 131 9.41 36.20 7.99
C ALA A 131 9.03 35.01 7.09
N LEU A 132 9.15 33.78 7.60
CA LEU A 132 8.73 32.58 6.89
C LEU A 132 7.22 32.59 6.61
N ALA A 133 6.39 32.97 7.58
CA ALA A 133 4.95 33.05 7.41
C ALA A 133 4.55 34.07 6.33
N GLN A 134 5.18 35.26 6.32
CA GLN A 134 4.95 36.27 5.29
C GLN A 134 5.39 35.80 3.90
N ALA A 135 6.57 35.18 3.81
CA ALA A 135 7.09 34.63 2.55
C ALA A 135 6.18 33.52 2.00
N LEU A 136 5.71 32.63 2.87
CA LEU A 136 4.79 31.55 2.54
C LEU A 136 3.42 32.08 2.11
N HIS A 137 2.88 33.07 2.82
CA HIS A 137 1.62 33.72 2.43
C HIS A 137 1.74 34.37 1.05
N ALA A 138 2.85 35.08 0.77
CA ALA A 138 3.10 35.69 -0.52
C ALA A 138 3.22 34.63 -1.64
N ALA A 139 3.91 33.51 -1.37
CA ALA A 139 3.99 32.38 -2.30
C ALA A 139 2.62 31.75 -2.58
N LEU A 140 1.81 31.50 -1.55
CA LEU A 140 0.44 30.99 -1.68
C LEU A 140 -0.49 31.96 -2.43
N SER A 141 -0.23 33.26 -2.30
CA SER A 141 -0.92 34.33 -3.04
C SER A 141 -0.45 34.47 -4.49
N GLY A 142 0.46 33.61 -4.96
CA GLY A 142 0.97 33.63 -6.33
C GLY A 142 1.95 34.78 -6.62
N LYS A 143 2.53 35.41 -5.60
CA LYS A 143 3.53 36.46 -5.82
C LYS A 143 4.81 35.85 -6.43
N PRO A 144 5.53 36.59 -7.30
CA PRO A 144 6.77 36.11 -7.87
C PRO A 144 7.90 36.14 -6.83
N ARG A 145 8.94 35.32 -7.05
CA ARG A 145 10.13 35.26 -6.18
C ARG A 145 10.84 36.61 -6.02
N SER A 146 10.79 37.46 -7.05
CA SER A 146 11.31 38.84 -7.00
C SER A 146 10.63 39.73 -5.96
N VAL A 147 9.44 39.36 -5.47
CA VAL A 147 8.75 40.03 -4.37
C VAL A 147 8.95 39.27 -3.05
N ILE A 148 8.84 37.94 -3.09
CA ILE A 148 8.92 37.10 -1.88
C ILE A 148 10.29 37.21 -1.20
N LEU A 149 11.38 37.08 -1.97
CA LEU A 149 12.73 36.98 -1.41
C LEU A 149 13.18 38.28 -0.74
N PRO A 150 13.07 39.47 -1.38
CA PRO A 150 13.51 40.71 -0.73
C PRO A 150 12.68 41.07 0.51
N GLN A 151 11.37 40.78 0.51
CA GLN A 151 10.51 41.02 1.68
C GLN A 151 10.92 40.16 2.87
N ALA A 152 11.14 38.85 2.65
CA ALA A 152 11.58 37.95 3.69
C ALA A 152 12.97 38.34 4.23
N GLN A 153 13.89 38.73 3.33
CA GLN A 153 15.24 39.15 3.69
C GLN A 153 15.24 40.45 4.52
N ALA A 154 14.40 41.43 4.16
CA ALA A 154 14.29 42.68 4.92
C ALA A 154 13.84 42.44 6.37
N VAL A 155 12.91 41.51 6.60
CA VAL A 155 12.45 41.14 7.95
C VAL A 155 13.56 40.44 8.73
N LEU A 156 14.35 39.58 8.08
CA LEU A 156 15.51 38.93 8.69
C LEU A 156 16.61 39.93 9.06
N ASP A 157 16.90 40.89 8.18
CA ASP A 157 17.94 41.90 8.42
C ASP A 157 17.53 42.87 9.54
N ALA A 158 16.25 43.23 9.61
CA ALA A 158 15.69 43.99 10.74
C ALA A 158 15.74 43.21 12.07
N ALA A 159 15.88 41.88 12.03
CA ALA A 159 15.99 41.02 13.21
C ALA A 159 17.42 40.84 13.71
N ARG A 160 18.44 41.24 12.94
CA ARG A 160 19.85 41.07 13.33
C ARG A 160 20.18 42.00 14.52
N HIS A 161 20.48 41.40 15.67
CA HIS A 161 20.90 42.13 16.88
C HIS A 161 22.38 42.58 16.78
N PRO A 162 22.75 43.77 17.30
CA PRO A 162 24.15 44.23 17.35
C PRO A 162 25.07 43.35 18.21
N SER A 163 24.50 42.58 19.15
CA SER A 163 25.22 41.69 20.08
C SER A 163 25.72 40.39 19.44
N ALA A 164 25.31 40.07 18.20
CA ALA A 164 25.74 38.87 17.48
C ALA A 164 27.24 38.89 17.06
N ALA A 165 28.01 39.87 17.54
CA ALA A 165 29.42 40.08 17.23
C ALA A 165 30.39 39.16 17.97
N ARG A 166 29.93 38.18 18.78
CA ARG A 166 30.82 37.21 19.43
C ARG A 166 30.30 35.78 19.31
N GLY A 167 30.59 35.20 18.14
CA GLY A 167 30.80 33.77 17.93
C GLY A 167 29.61 32.86 18.20
N HIS A 168 28.73 32.72 17.20
CA HIS A 168 28.02 31.49 16.76
C HIS A 168 27.12 31.82 15.54
N LEU A 169 27.60 32.69 14.64
CA LEU A 169 26.97 32.90 13.34
C LEU A 169 27.32 31.67 12.51
N ASP A 170 26.43 30.67 12.48
CA ASP A 170 26.15 29.83 11.30
C ASP A 170 25.02 28.78 11.51
N ASP A 171 24.47 28.56 12.72
CA ASP A 171 23.52 27.43 12.96
C ASP A 171 22.12 27.79 13.54
N GLY A 172 21.73 29.07 13.62
CA GLY A 172 20.45 29.50 14.22
C GLY A 172 19.26 29.67 13.25
N ALA A 173 18.05 29.90 13.79
CA ALA A 173 16.82 30.11 13.01
C ALA A 173 16.93 31.16 11.89
N PRO A 174 17.53 32.35 12.09
CA PRO A 174 17.72 33.30 11.00
C PRO A 174 18.60 32.75 9.86
N ALA A 175 19.67 32.02 10.20
CA ALA A 175 20.57 31.41 9.22
C ALA A 175 19.89 30.26 8.46
N ALA A 176 19.15 29.41 9.18
CA ALA A 176 18.36 28.33 8.57
C ALA A 176 17.30 28.86 7.60
N LEU A 177 16.61 29.96 7.96
CA LEU A 177 15.66 30.58 7.05
C LEU A 177 16.35 31.22 5.84
N ALA A 178 17.47 31.92 6.03
CA ALA A 178 18.25 32.48 4.93
C ALA A 178 18.69 31.39 3.95
N ALA A 179 19.21 30.27 4.44
CA ALA A 179 19.59 29.11 3.64
C ALA A 179 18.40 28.51 2.86
N ALA A 180 17.22 28.43 3.49
CA ALA A 180 16.01 27.94 2.84
C ALA A 180 15.53 28.88 1.72
N LEU A 181 15.62 30.20 1.93
CA LEU A 181 15.31 31.23 0.94
C LEU A 181 16.30 31.19 -0.23
N GLU A 182 17.59 31.00 0.03
CA GLU A 182 18.63 30.87 -0.99
C GLU A 182 18.43 29.63 -1.85
N ALA A 183 18.20 28.46 -1.23
CA ALA A 183 17.89 27.22 -1.96
C ALA A 183 16.62 27.35 -2.83
N PHE A 184 15.61 28.07 -2.33
CA PHE A 184 14.40 28.38 -3.10
C PHE A 184 14.65 29.38 -4.25
N ALA A 185 15.53 30.35 -4.04
CA ALA A 185 15.91 31.33 -5.05
C ALA A 185 16.67 30.68 -6.22
N GLY A 186 17.62 29.79 -5.92
CA GLY A 186 18.50 29.17 -6.92
C GLY A 186 17.85 28.06 -7.77
N ALA A 187 16.68 27.56 -7.38
CA ALA A 187 16.08 26.39 -8.04
C ALA A 187 15.08 26.74 -9.15
N GLY A 188 15.01 25.90 -10.19
CA GLY A 188 14.02 26.03 -11.27
C GLY A 188 12.72 25.24 -11.04
N ASN A 189 12.72 24.31 -10.09
CA ASN A 189 11.59 23.44 -9.80
C ASN A 189 11.62 22.94 -8.35
N PHE A 190 10.51 22.36 -7.88
CA PHE A 190 10.35 21.85 -6.51
C PHE A 190 11.45 20.84 -6.11
N ARG A 191 11.78 19.90 -7.02
CA ARG A 191 12.74 18.84 -6.72
C ARG A 191 14.11 19.43 -6.41
N ASP A 192 14.59 20.32 -7.27
CA ASP A 192 15.93 20.87 -7.15
C ASP A 192 16.03 21.82 -5.95
N ALA A 193 14.96 22.57 -5.64
CA ALA A 193 14.90 23.41 -4.42
C ALA A 193 15.10 22.58 -3.15
N VAL A 194 14.31 21.52 -2.99
CA VAL A 194 14.37 20.66 -1.79
C VAL A 194 15.67 19.87 -1.74
N LEU A 195 16.21 19.41 -2.87
CA LEU A 195 17.50 18.72 -2.89
C LEU A 195 18.65 19.65 -2.52
N SER A 196 18.67 20.88 -3.05
CA SER A 196 19.69 21.87 -2.67
C SER A 196 19.66 22.12 -1.18
N ALA A 197 18.47 22.41 -0.62
CA ALA A 197 18.29 22.63 0.81
C ALA A 197 18.74 21.43 1.67
N ALA A 198 18.35 20.20 1.29
CA ALA A 198 18.67 19.00 2.05
C ALA A 198 20.17 18.62 2.03
N ASN A 199 20.95 19.13 1.07
CA ASN A 199 22.38 18.83 0.94
C ASN A 199 23.30 19.88 1.61
N LEU A 200 22.76 20.89 2.30
CA LEU A 200 23.56 21.94 2.94
C LEU A 200 24.27 21.49 4.24
N GLY A 201 23.91 20.34 4.80
CA GLY A 201 24.42 19.91 6.11
C GLY A 201 23.82 20.69 7.28
N GLY A 202 24.29 20.45 8.50
CA GLY A 202 23.75 21.10 9.72
C GLY A 202 22.26 20.79 9.93
N ASN A 203 21.46 21.84 10.13
CA ASN A 203 20.00 21.79 10.29
C ASN A 203 19.24 21.55 8.96
N SER A 204 19.76 20.65 8.13
CA SER A 204 19.27 20.44 6.76
C SER A 204 17.84 19.91 6.68
N ASP A 205 17.33 19.25 7.72
CA ASP A 205 15.94 18.85 7.86
C ASP A 205 15.00 20.06 7.97
N VAL A 206 15.31 20.99 8.88
CA VAL A 206 14.54 22.23 9.07
C VAL A 206 14.64 23.12 7.83
N VAL A 207 15.84 23.27 7.27
CA VAL A 207 16.08 24.07 6.04
C VAL A 207 15.30 23.47 4.86
N ALA A 208 15.35 22.14 4.67
CA ALA A 208 14.59 21.47 3.62
C ALA A 208 13.07 21.53 3.86
N ALA A 209 12.60 21.50 5.11
CA ALA A 209 11.19 21.66 5.44
C ALA A 209 10.68 23.07 5.10
N ALA A 210 11.40 24.12 5.51
CA ALA A 210 11.07 25.51 5.21
C ALA A 210 11.13 25.79 3.69
N CYS A 211 12.21 25.37 3.02
CA CYS A 211 12.34 25.48 1.57
C CYS A 211 11.23 24.72 0.83
N GLY A 212 10.93 23.50 1.27
CA GLY A 212 9.86 22.67 0.73
C GLY A 212 8.47 23.30 0.89
N ALA A 213 8.20 24.02 1.98
CA ALA A 213 6.97 24.76 2.16
C ALA A 213 6.83 25.91 1.14
N LEU A 214 7.88 26.72 0.98
CA LEU A 214 7.92 27.82 0.01
C LEU A 214 7.81 27.31 -1.43
N ALA A 215 8.63 26.32 -1.79
CA ALA A 215 8.61 25.70 -3.10
C ALA A 215 7.27 25.00 -3.38
N GLY A 216 6.66 24.36 -2.38
CA GLY A 216 5.36 23.72 -2.50
C GLY A 216 4.23 24.72 -2.74
N ALA A 217 4.27 25.88 -2.09
CA ALA A 217 3.35 26.98 -2.33
C ALA A 217 3.54 27.58 -3.73
N HIS A 218 4.79 27.80 -4.15
CA HIS A 218 5.11 28.44 -5.42
C HIS A 218 4.88 27.53 -6.65
N TYR A 219 5.33 26.27 -6.60
CA TYR A 219 5.22 25.32 -7.72
C TYR A 219 3.96 24.43 -7.66
N THR A 220 3.18 24.53 -6.58
CA THR A 220 1.98 23.73 -6.28
C THR A 220 2.26 22.26 -5.92
N ALA A 221 1.28 21.62 -5.29
CA ALA A 221 1.35 20.21 -4.89
C ALA A 221 1.53 19.22 -6.07
N SER A 222 1.16 19.63 -7.28
CA SER A 222 1.29 18.77 -8.47
C SER A 222 2.73 18.66 -8.99
N ALA A 223 3.57 19.66 -8.71
CA ALA A 223 4.99 19.67 -9.07
C ALA A 223 5.86 18.77 -8.18
N ILE A 224 5.35 18.32 -7.03
CA ILE A 224 6.08 17.41 -6.14
C ILE A 224 6.26 16.05 -6.83
N PRO A 225 7.51 15.54 -6.98
CA PRO A 225 7.78 14.29 -7.66
C PRO A 225 6.89 13.14 -7.17
N THR A 226 6.19 12.47 -8.09
CA THR A 226 5.24 11.39 -7.77
C THR A 226 5.88 10.26 -6.96
N LEU A 227 7.16 9.95 -7.22
CA LEU A 227 7.90 8.97 -6.43
C LEU A 227 8.06 9.38 -4.96
N TRP A 228 8.25 10.67 -4.67
CA TRP A 228 8.38 11.17 -3.30
C TRP A 228 7.03 11.16 -2.58
N ARG A 229 5.97 11.66 -3.24
CA ARG A 229 4.60 11.61 -2.69
C ARG A 229 4.17 10.19 -2.33
N ASN A 230 4.48 9.21 -3.18
CA ASN A 230 4.16 7.80 -2.93
C ASN A 230 5.05 7.14 -1.88
N SER A 231 6.21 7.74 -1.56
CA SER A 231 7.14 7.21 -0.56
C SER A 231 6.83 7.69 0.86
N LEU A 232 6.18 8.86 1.03
CA LEU A 232 5.88 9.43 2.35
C LEU A 232 5.05 8.49 3.23
N MET A 233 5.51 8.25 4.46
CA MET A 233 4.79 7.45 5.46
C MET A 233 3.51 8.17 5.92
N ARG A 234 2.40 7.44 6.04
CA ARG A 234 1.11 7.90 6.59
C ARG A 234 0.48 6.82 7.48
N LEU A 235 -0.04 7.24 8.65
CA LEU A 235 -0.72 6.52 9.75
C LEU A 235 -0.01 5.26 10.30
N SER A 236 0.04 5.13 11.64
CA SER A 236 0.43 3.89 12.32
C SER A 236 -0.54 2.74 11.99
N ASP A 237 -0.18 1.49 12.29
CA ASP A 237 -1.08 0.35 12.08
C ASP A 237 -2.35 0.50 12.93
N GLU A 238 -2.21 0.90 14.18
CA GLU A 238 -3.29 1.08 15.15
C GLU A 238 -4.27 2.16 14.67
N GLN A 239 -3.73 3.30 14.23
CA GLN A 239 -4.53 4.39 13.66
C GLN A 239 -5.25 3.94 12.38
N LEU A 240 -4.56 3.22 11.49
CA LEU A 240 -5.16 2.73 10.26
C LEU A 240 -6.25 1.69 10.55
N LEU A 241 -6.02 0.78 11.50
CA LEU A 241 -6.97 -0.23 11.94
C LEU A 241 -8.25 0.36 12.56
N SER A 242 -8.15 1.53 13.18
CA SER A 242 -9.30 2.26 13.73
C SER A 242 -10.22 2.89 12.68
N LYS A 243 -9.73 3.11 11.44
CA LYS A 243 -10.53 3.77 10.38
C LYS A 243 -11.64 2.87 9.86
N ARG A 244 -12.81 3.45 9.59
CA ARG A 244 -13.89 2.82 8.83
C ARG A 244 -13.55 2.76 7.35
N PHE A 245 -14.07 1.78 6.61
CA PHE A 245 -13.83 1.69 5.17
C PHE A 245 -14.25 2.94 4.41
N CYS A 246 -15.44 3.49 4.70
CA CYS A 246 -15.93 4.72 4.09
C CYS A 246 -15.00 5.93 4.32
N ASP A 247 -14.31 5.97 5.47
CA ASP A 247 -13.41 7.07 5.83
C ASP A 247 -12.03 6.98 5.15
N LEU A 248 -11.69 5.82 4.56
CA LEU A 248 -10.42 5.66 3.83
C LEU A 248 -10.43 6.44 2.50
N ARG A 249 -11.61 6.82 1.99
CA ARG A 249 -11.81 7.58 0.74
C ARG A 249 -10.97 7.05 -0.44
N LEU A 250 -10.93 5.73 -0.57
CA LEU A 250 -10.12 5.05 -1.58
C LEU A 250 -10.69 5.27 -2.98
N SER A 251 -9.79 5.38 -3.97
CA SER A 251 -10.17 5.57 -5.36
C SER A 251 -9.30 4.71 -6.27
N ILE A 252 -9.95 4.01 -7.21
CA ILE A 252 -9.25 3.23 -8.23
C ILE A 252 -8.45 4.17 -9.14
N ARG A 253 -9.03 5.32 -9.53
CA ARG A 253 -8.43 6.25 -10.50
C ARG A 253 -7.06 6.76 -10.05
N SER A 254 -6.91 7.01 -8.75
CA SER A 254 -5.68 7.53 -8.14
C SER A 254 -4.79 6.42 -7.54
N SER A 255 -5.11 5.15 -7.76
CA SER A 255 -4.38 4.01 -7.19
C SER A 255 -3.44 3.33 -8.19
N PRO A 256 -2.47 2.52 -7.72
CA PRO A 256 -1.67 1.63 -8.58
C PRO A 256 -2.49 0.63 -9.40
N LEU A 257 -3.72 0.31 -8.96
CA LEU A 257 -4.63 -0.59 -9.65
C LEU A 257 -5.06 -0.05 -11.02
N ALA A 258 -5.13 1.29 -11.20
CA ALA A 258 -5.56 1.91 -12.46
C ALA A 258 -4.77 1.42 -13.68
N ALA A 259 -3.45 1.26 -13.54
CA ALA A 259 -2.59 0.79 -14.62
C ALA A 259 -2.91 -0.67 -15.02
N HIS A 260 -3.22 -1.51 -14.05
CA HIS A 260 -3.55 -2.92 -14.25
C HIS A 260 -4.94 -3.09 -14.88
N VAL A 261 -5.91 -2.26 -14.47
CA VAL A 261 -7.24 -2.19 -15.09
C VAL A 261 -7.14 -1.72 -16.55
N ARG A 262 -6.34 -0.69 -16.83
CA ARG A 262 -6.07 -0.27 -18.22
C ARG A 262 -5.43 -1.40 -19.04
N ARG A 263 -4.51 -2.17 -18.44
CA ARG A 263 -3.89 -3.32 -19.09
C ARG A 263 -4.90 -4.42 -19.41
N LEU A 264 -5.83 -4.71 -18.50
CA LEU A 264 -6.94 -5.64 -18.75
C LEU A 264 -7.79 -5.18 -19.93
N TYR A 265 -8.17 -3.89 -19.97
CA TYR A 265 -8.95 -3.36 -21.09
C TYR A 265 -8.20 -3.47 -22.42
N ALA A 266 -6.90 -3.20 -22.43
CA ALA A 266 -6.07 -3.41 -23.62
C ALA A 266 -5.96 -4.90 -24.03
N ASP A 267 -5.98 -5.84 -23.07
CA ASP A 267 -6.03 -7.27 -23.37
C ASP A 267 -7.36 -7.66 -24.04
N LEU A 268 -8.49 -7.14 -23.54
CA LEU A 268 -9.83 -7.36 -24.11
C LEU A 268 -9.98 -6.74 -25.50
N GLU A 269 -9.53 -5.50 -25.67
CA GLU A 269 -9.59 -4.75 -26.91
C GLU A 269 -8.79 -5.42 -28.04
N ARG A 270 -7.59 -5.94 -27.74
CA ARG A 270 -6.80 -6.74 -28.69
C ARG A 270 -7.49 -8.01 -29.17
N ARG A 271 -8.51 -8.48 -28.44
CA ARG A 271 -9.32 -9.64 -28.80
C ARG A 271 -10.67 -9.25 -29.44
N GLY A 272 -10.87 -7.96 -29.74
CA GLY A 272 -12.09 -7.43 -30.35
C GLY A 272 -13.29 -7.37 -29.40
N ILE A 273 -13.05 -7.44 -28.08
CA ILE A 273 -14.11 -7.37 -27.08
C ILE A 273 -14.34 -5.89 -26.71
N ALA A 274 -15.53 -5.37 -27.02
CA ALA A 274 -15.89 -3.98 -26.72
C ALA A 274 -16.24 -3.74 -25.23
N LEU A 275 -16.54 -4.81 -24.48
CA LEU A 275 -16.84 -4.73 -23.06
C LEU A 275 -15.65 -4.19 -22.27
N ARG A 276 -15.90 -3.15 -21.48
CA ARG A 276 -15.02 -2.68 -20.41
C ARG A 276 -15.72 -2.93 -19.08
N PRO A 277 -15.44 -4.06 -18.39
CA PRO A 277 -16.07 -4.37 -17.11
C PRO A 277 -15.92 -3.19 -16.16
N HIS A 278 -16.99 -2.77 -15.50
CA HIS A 278 -16.85 -1.71 -14.51
C HIS A 278 -16.20 -2.26 -13.25
N VAL A 279 -15.21 -1.54 -12.72
CA VAL A 279 -14.41 -1.98 -11.58
C VAL A 279 -14.72 -1.09 -10.39
N TRP A 280 -14.96 -1.69 -9.21
CA TRP A 280 -15.15 -0.97 -7.94
C TRP A 280 -14.37 -1.63 -6.81
N LEU A 281 -14.22 -0.92 -5.70
CA LEU A 281 -13.53 -1.44 -4.52
C LEU A 281 -14.52 -2.13 -3.57
N SER A 282 -14.11 -3.27 -3.04
CA SER A 282 -14.86 -4.16 -2.15
C SER A 282 -13.94 -4.74 -1.06
N GLU A 283 -14.46 -5.62 -0.21
CA GLU A 283 -13.64 -6.36 0.76
C GLU A 283 -12.84 -7.50 0.10
N GLU A 284 -13.43 -8.19 -0.88
CA GLU A 284 -12.88 -9.39 -1.54
C GLU A 284 -13.07 -9.33 -3.06
N TRP A 285 -12.39 -10.22 -3.79
CA TRP A 285 -12.56 -10.39 -5.23
C TRP A 285 -13.88 -11.09 -5.54
N PHE A 286 -14.67 -10.57 -6.49
CA PHE A 286 -15.80 -11.28 -7.08
C PHE A 286 -16.38 -10.55 -8.30
N SER A 287 -17.15 -11.27 -9.11
CA SER A 287 -18.01 -10.73 -10.16
C SER A 287 -19.45 -11.18 -9.90
N PRO A 288 -20.36 -10.27 -9.47
CA PRO A 288 -21.73 -10.64 -9.13
C PRO A 288 -22.51 -11.16 -10.33
N ASP A 289 -23.40 -12.13 -10.12
CA ASP A 289 -24.23 -12.66 -11.18
C ASP A 289 -25.11 -11.56 -11.80
N GLY A 290 -25.19 -11.54 -13.13
CA GLY A 290 -25.95 -10.53 -13.88
C GLY A 290 -25.34 -9.13 -13.91
N VAL A 291 -24.15 -8.93 -13.31
CA VAL A 291 -23.44 -7.64 -13.28
C VAL A 291 -22.17 -7.74 -14.15
N PRO A 292 -22.02 -6.92 -15.20
CA PRO A 292 -20.84 -6.93 -16.07
C PRO A 292 -19.71 -6.09 -15.44
N GLY A 293 -19.20 -6.54 -14.30
CA GLY A 293 -18.21 -5.82 -13.52
C GLY A 293 -17.40 -6.68 -12.56
N ILE A 294 -16.41 -6.06 -11.93
CA ILE A 294 -15.39 -6.70 -11.10
C ILE A 294 -15.25 -5.92 -9.78
N ALA A 295 -15.49 -6.60 -8.67
CA ALA A 295 -15.18 -6.10 -7.33
C ALA A 295 -13.71 -6.43 -7.00
N VAL A 296 -12.96 -5.43 -6.54
CA VAL A 296 -11.53 -5.55 -6.22
C VAL A 296 -11.28 -5.23 -4.75
N PRO A 297 -10.51 -6.06 -4.02
CA PRO A 297 -10.19 -5.79 -2.63
C PRO A 297 -9.56 -4.42 -2.38
N PHE A 298 -10.07 -3.73 -1.36
CA PHE A 298 -9.66 -2.39 -0.93
C PHE A 298 -8.14 -2.22 -0.76
N TYR A 299 -7.46 -3.26 -0.26
CA TYR A 299 -6.05 -3.18 0.06
C TYR A 299 -5.16 -3.01 -1.17
N LEU A 300 -5.66 -3.37 -2.37
CA LEU A 300 -4.95 -3.15 -3.64
C LEU A 300 -5.03 -1.70 -4.14
N ALA A 301 -5.90 -0.88 -3.53
CA ALA A 301 -6.01 0.54 -3.87
C ALA A 301 -4.87 1.39 -3.28
N HIS A 302 -4.12 0.88 -2.29
CA HIS A 302 -3.06 1.65 -1.65
C HIS A 302 -1.93 0.77 -1.08
N PRO A 303 -0.64 1.06 -1.37
CA PRO A 303 0.49 0.24 -0.90
C PRO A 303 0.56 0.03 0.62
N ARG A 304 0.14 1.03 1.41
CA ARG A 304 0.10 0.92 2.88
C ARG A 304 -0.92 -0.12 3.37
N LEU A 305 -2.08 -0.18 2.73
CA LEU A 305 -3.14 -1.15 3.06
C LEU A 305 -2.73 -2.55 2.59
N GLU A 306 -2.09 -2.65 1.42
CA GLU A 306 -1.52 -3.90 0.92
C GLU A 306 -0.45 -4.49 1.86
N ARG A 307 0.39 -3.63 2.46
CA ARG A 307 1.35 -4.03 3.50
C ARG A 307 0.66 -4.49 4.78
N LEU A 308 -0.41 -3.78 5.20
CA LEU A 308 -1.21 -4.14 6.37
C LEU A 308 -1.87 -5.52 6.17
N GLU A 309 -2.51 -5.75 5.01
CA GLU A 309 -3.09 -7.03 4.61
C GLU A 309 -2.06 -8.15 4.71
N ARG A 310 -0.88 -7.98 4.08
CA ARG A 310 0.21 -8.96 4.16
C ARG A 310 0.69 -9.22 5.58
N ARG A 311 0.72 -8.20 6.43
CA ARG A 311 1.20 -8.35 7.81
C ARG A 311 0.23 -9.20 8.63
N ILE A 312 -1.07 -8.89 8.54
CA ILE A 312 -2.14 -9.52 9.32
C ILE A 312 -2.52 -10.89 8.74
N MET A 313 -2.80 -10.94 7.44
CA MET A 313 -3.29 -12.14 6.77
C MET A 313 -2.18 -13.09 6.32
N ARG A 314 -0.92 -12.63 6.39
CA ARG A 314 0.32 -13.27 5.89
C ARG A 314 0.47 -13.28 4.37
N GLU A 315 -0.60 -12.94 3.65
CA GLU A 315 -0.65 -12.78 2.20
C GLU A 315 -1.51 -11.57 1.85
N ALA A 316 -1.31 -11.01 0.65
CA ALA A 316 -2.25 -10.08 0.04
C ALA A 316 -2.53 -10.61 -1.36
N GLU A 317 -3.73 -11.15 -1.56
CA GLU A 317 -4.12 -11.73 -2.82
C GLU A 317 -4.16 -10.66 -3.91
N GLY A 318 -3.44 -10.89 -5.01
CA GLY A 318 -3.21 -9.88 -6.04
C GLY A 318 -2.13 -8.83 -5.70
N GLY A 319 -1.38 -8.98 -4.59
CA GLY A 319 -0.32 -8.03 -4.21
C GLY A 319 0.92 -8.04 -5.11
N ASN A 320 1.00 -8.91 -6.12
CA ASN A 320 2.03 -8.84 -7.15
C ASN A 320 1.39 -8.76 -8.52
N THR A 321 2.00 -8.01 -9.44
CA THR A 321 1.46 -7.74 -10.78
C THR A 321 1.07 -8.99 -11.55
N ARG A 322 1.84 -10.09 -11.44
CA ARG A 322 1.56 -11.34 -12.16
C ARG A 322 0.27 -11.99 -11.67
N LEU A 323 0.11 -12.13 -10.35
CA LEU A 323 -1.09 -12.71 -9.75
C LEU A 323 -2.29 -11.78 -9.93
N LEU A 324 -2.12 -10.47 -9.76
CA LEU A 324 -3.16 -9.46 -9.98
C LEU A 324 -3.78 -9.58 -11.37
N LEU A 325 -2.94 -9.65 -12.41
CA LEU A 325 -3.42 -9.81 -13.79
C LEU A 325 -4.05 -11.18 -14.05
N ARG A 326 -3.64 -12.25 -13.35
CA ARG A 326 -4.30 -13.56 -13.45
C ARG A 326 -5.73 -13.47 -12.92
N ILE A 327 -5.92 -12.88 -11.73
CA ILE A 327 -7.23 -12.71 -11.10
C ILE A 327 -8.10 -11.76 -11.92
N LEU A 328 -7.59 -10.60 -12.32
CA LEU A 328 -8.35 -9.66 -13.16
C LEU A 328 -8.87 -10.27 -14.47
N ARG A 329 -8.08 -11.14 -15.11
CA ARG A 329 -8.52 -11.84 -16.33
C ARG A 329 -9.55 -12.94 -16.04
N HIS A 330 -9.43 -13.61 -14.90
CA HIS A 330 -10.41 -14.57 -14.42
C HIS A 330 -11.76 -13.87 -14.17
N GLU A 331 -11.77 -12.80 -13.36
CA GLU A 331 -12.97 -11.99 -13.09
C GLU A 331 -13.58 -11.37 -14.35
N ALA A 332 -12.73 -10.98 -15.32
CA ALA A 332 -13.19 -10.51 -16.62
C ALA A 332 -13.93 -11.59 -17.43
N GLY A 333 -13.62 -12.87 -17.20
CA GLY A 333 -14.37 -14.00 -17.77
C GLY A 333 -15.81 -14.01 -17.26
N HIS A 334 -16.02 -13.93 -15.94
CA HIS A 334 -17.35 -13.79 -15.36
C HIS A 334 -18.07 -12.54 -15.86
N ALA A 335 -17.40 -11.39 -15.86
CA ALA A 335 -18.00 -10.15 -16.35
C ALA A 335 -18.41 -10.24 -17.83
N LEU A 336 -17.62 -10.91 -18.68
CA LEU A 336 -17.95 -11.15 -20.08
C LEU A 336 -19.18 -12.05 -20.23
N ASP A 337 -19.22 -13.14 -19.47
CA ASP A 337 -20.36 -14.05 -19.48
C ASP A 337 -21.64 -13.36 -19.00
N ASN A 338 -21.58 -12.58 -17.91
CA ASN A 338 -22.70 -11.75 -17.46
C ASN A 338 -23.15 -10.74 -18.52
N ALA A 339 -22.21 -10.08 -19.18
CA ALA A 339 -22.48 -9.07 -20.20
C ALA A 339 -23.21 -9.64 -21.42
N TYR A 340 -22.78 -10.80 -21.93
CA TYR A 340 -23.26 -11.40 -23.18
C TYR A 340 -24.15 -12.64 -22.99
N ARG A 341 -24.43 -13.01 -21.72
CA ARG A 341 -25.20 -14.20 -21.33
C ARG A 341 -24.64 -15.48 -21.97
N LEU A 342 -23.31 -15.63 -21.99
CA LEU A 342 -22.64 -16.72 -22.71
C LEU A 342 -23.09 -18.10 -22.19
N ARG A 343 -23.31 -18.23 -20.88
CA ARG A 343 -23.79 -19.45 -20.21
C ARG A 343 -25.14 -19.96 -20.69
N ARG A 344 -25.95 -19.10 -21.34
CA ARG A 344 -27.24 -19.51 -21.92
C ARG A 344 -27.06 -20.22 -23.28
N ARG A 345 -25.92 -20.01 -23.94
CA ARG A 345 -25.66 -20.53 -25.28
C ARG A 345 -25.44 -22.04 -25.24
N LYS A 346 -25.95 -22.74 -26.26
CA LYS A 346 -25.84 -24.21 -26.38
C LYS A 346 -24.37 -24.68 -26.32
N ARG A 347 -23.48 -23.98 -27.04
CA ARG A 347 -22.04 -24.30 -27.07
C ARG A 347 -21.37 -24.21 -25.71
N TRP A 348 -21.69 -23.18 -24.92
CA TRP A 348 -21.15 -23.03 -23.57
C TRP A 348 -21.58 -24.20 -22.67
N ARG A 349 -22.89 -24.50 -22.64
CA ARG A 349 -23.45 -25.59 -21.81
C ARG A 349 -22.91 -26.97 -22.19
N ALA A 350 -22.71 -27.21 -23.48
CA ALA A 350 -22.15 -28.47 -23.97
C ALA A 350 -20.70 -28.71 -23.52
N VAL A 351 -19.95 -27.63 -23.27
CA VAL A 351 -18.50 -27.69 -23.00
C VAL A 351 -18.20 -27.63 -21.50
N PHE A 352 -18.88 -26.72 -20.77
CA PHE A 352 -18.62 -26.47 -19.35
C PHE A 352 -19.64 -27.14 -18.43
N GLY A 353 -20.83 -27.46 -18.94
CA GLY A 353 -21.94 -27.99 -18.15
C GLY A 353 -22.96 -26.93 -17.76
N PRO A 354 -23.90 -27.23 -16.84
CA PRO A 354 -24.93 -26.31 -16.41
C PRO A 354 -24.41 -25.29 -15.38
N ALA A 355 -24.48 -24.00 -15.70
CA ALA A 355 -24.11 -22.91 -14.79
C ALA A 355 -25.12 -22.69 -13.64
N SER A 356 -26.28 -23.36 -13.69
CA SER A 356 -27.31 -23.31 -12.65
C SER A 356 -27.04 -24.28 -11.50
N LEU A 357 -25.91 -25.00 -11.52
CA LEU A 357 -25.53 -25.84 -10.39
C LEU A 357 -25.30 -24.94 -9.16
N PRO A 358 -25.74 -25.37 -7.97
CA PRO A 358 -25.39 -24.68 -6.74
C PRO A 358 -23.87 -24.63 -6.59
N TYR A 359 -23.34 -23.47 -6.21
CA TYR A 359 -21.94 -23.36 -5.82
C TYR A 359 -21.69 -24.24 -4.58
N PRO A 360 -20.82 -25.26 -4.67
CA PRO A 360 -20.61 -26.12 -3.53
C PRO A 360 -19.85 -25.35 -2.44
N ALA A 361 -20.24 -25.49 -1.17
CA ALA A 361 -19.46 -24.89 -0.08
C ALA A 361 -18.02 -25.43 -0.05
N ARG A 362 -17.83 -26.67 -0.53
CA ARG A 362 -16.51 -27.25 -0.78
C ARG A 362 -16.53 -28.26 -1.93
N TYR A 363 -15.44 -28.37 -2.69
CA TYR A 363 -15.31 -29.35 -3.77
C TYR A 363 -14.09 -30.27 -3.63
N ARG A 364 -14.11 -31.37 -4.37
CA ARG A 364 -13.09 -32.43 -4.39
C ARG A 364 -12.32 -32.37 -5.70
N ALA A 365 -11.15 -31.75 -5.69
CA ALA A 365 -10.31 -31.61 -6.87
C ALA A 365 -9.77 -32.97 -7.34
N ARG A 366 -9.52 -33.10 -8.64
CA ARG A 366 -8.82 -34.22 -9.26
C ARG A 366 -7.52 -33.69 -9.86
N PRO A 367 -6.39 -33.72 -9.12
CA PRO A 367 -5.16 -33.06 -9.54
C PRO A 367 -4.58 -33.52 -10.88
N GLY A 368 -4.78 -34.78 -11.24
CA GLY A 368 -4.33 -35.35 -12.52
C GLY A 368 -5.23 -35.07 -13.72
N SER A 369 -6.35 -34.35 -13.54
CA SER A 369 -7.32 -34.16 -14.62
C SER A 369 -6.80 -33.18 -15.69
N ARG A 370 -6.52 -33.70 -16.89
CA ARG A 370 -6.19 -32.89 -18.08
C ARG A 370 -7.41 -32.25 -18.75
N ARG A 371 -8.60 -32.41 -18.16
CA ARG A 371 -9.87 -31.84 -18.67
C ARG A 371 -10.02 -30.36 -18.35
N TYR A 372 -9.22 -29.81 -17.45
CA TYR A 372 -9.33 -28.43 -17.00
C TYR A 372 -8.05 -27.67 -17.30
N VAL A 373 -8.17 -26.37 -17.54
CA VAL A 373 -6.99 -25.51 -17.59
C VAL A 373 -6.44 -25.28 -16.19
N HIS A 374 -5.18 -24.88 -16.12
CA HIS A 374 -4.56 -24.43 -14.88
C HIS A 374 -4.25 -22.95 -15.01
N HIS A 375 -5.04 -22.10 -14.35
CA HIS A 375 -4.83 -20.65 -14.39
C HIS A 375 -4.76 -20.00 -13.03
N LEU A 376 -5.63 -20.31 -12.07
CA LEU A 376 -5.45 -20.01 -10.65
C LEU A 376 -4.99 -21.28 -9.91
N GLY A 377 -4.58 -21.11 -8.65
CA GLY A 377 -4.14 -22.22 -7.80
C GLY A 377 -5.30 -23.15 -7.41
N GLU A 378 -5.01 -24.18 -6.63
CA GLU A 378 -6.01 -25.03 -5.94
C GLU A 378 -7.03 -25.73 -6.89
N TRP A 379 -6.74 -25.87 -8.19
CA TRP A 379 -7.66 -26.49 -9.17
C TRP A 379 -9.01 -25.78 -9.28
N TYR A 380 -9.02 -24.45 -9.18
CA TYR A 380 -10.22 -23.62 -9.15
C TYR A 380 -11.19 -23.87 -10.33
N ALA A 381 -10.66 -24.18 -11.51
CA ALA A 381 -11.45 -24.57 -12.69
C ALA A 381 -12.37 -25.79 -12.48
N GLN A 382 -12.13 -26.60 -11.45
CA GLN A 382 -12.94 -27.79 -11.14
C GLN A 382 -14.07 -27.51 -10.14
N ALA A 383 -14.12 -26.30 -9.58
CA ALA A 383 -15.04 -25.98 -8.49
C ALA A 383 -16.48 -25.85 -8.97
N HIS A 384 -16.69 -25.21 -10.13
CA HIS A 384 -18.01 -24.99 -10.72
C HIS A 384 -17.87 -24.69 -12.24
N PRO A 385 -18.85 -25.02 -13.09
CA PRO A 385 -18.80 -24.73 -14.54
C PRO A 385 -18.48 -23.28 -14.91
N SER A 386 -18.96 -22.32 -14.11
CA SER A 386 -18.63 -20.91 -14.31
C SER A 386 -17.15 -20.60 -14.02
N GLU A 387 -16.55 -21.26 -13.01
CA GLU A 387 -15.12 -21.11 -12.72
C GLU A 387 -14.26 -21.74 -13.81
N ASP A 388 -14.67 -22.90 -14.32
CA ASP A 388 -14.03 -23.56 -15.46
C ASP A 388 -13.99 -22.64 -16.69
N PHE A 389 -15.10 -21.98 -16.99
CA PHE A 389 -15.17 -20.98 -18.05
C PHE A 389 -14.25 -19.78 -17.78
N ALA A 390 -14.31 -19.18 -16.59
CA ALA A 390 -13.52 -18.00 -16.25
C ALA A 390 -12.01 -18.28 -16.28
N GLU A 391 -11.58 -19.41 -15.74
CA GLU A 391 -10.21 -19.92 -15.82
C GLU A 391 -9.78 -20.13 -17.27
N THR A 392 -10.60 -20.82 -18.07
CA THR A 392 -10.33 -21.09 -19.50
C THR A 392 -10.22 -19.79 -20.29
N PHE A 393 -11.12 -18.85 -20.04
CA PHE A 393 -11.09 -17.52 -20.64
C PHE A 393 -9.81 -16.76 -20.28
N ALA A 394 -9.38 -16.80 -19.03
CA ALA A 394 -8.20 -16.10 -18.58
C ALA A 394 -6.90 -16.64 -19.20
N VAL A 395 -6.77 -17.97 -19.36
CA VAL A 395 -5.67 -18.58 -20.14
C VAL A 395 -5.69 -18.12 -21.59
N TRP A 396 -6.87 -18.16 -22.21
CA TRP A 396 -7.07 -17.76 -23.59
C TRP A 396 -6.75 -16.29 -23.83
N LEU A 397 -7.16 -15.40 -22.92
CA LEU A 397 -6.97 -13.95 -23.01
C LEU A 397 -5.51 -13.54 -22.78
N THR A 398 -4.76 -14.31 -21.98
CA THR A 398 -3.38 -13.99 -21.61
C THR A 398 -2.49 -13.81 -22.85
N PRO A 399 -1.86 -12.64 -23.03
CA PRO A 399 -1.04 -12.36 -24.21
C PRO A 399 0.16 -13.30 -24.30
N LYS A 400 0.45 -13.80 -25.51
CA LYS A 400 1.61 -14.68 -25.78
C LYS A 400 1.70 -15.92 -24.88
N SER A 401 0.58 -16.42 -24.34
CA SER A 401 0.59 -17.55 -23.39
C SER A 401 0.96 -18.91 -23.99
N GLY A 402 1.04 -19.03 -25.33
CA GLY A 402 1.42 -20.29 -25.99
C GLY A 402 0.45 -21.46 -25.74
N TRP A 403 -0.77 -21.18 -25.26
CA TRP A 403 -1.71 -22.20 -24.77
C TRP A 403 -2.00 -23.32 -25.77
N ARG A 404 -1.99 -23.03 -27.08
CA ARG A 404 -2.17 -24.05 -28.14
C ARG A 404 -1.12 -25.16 -28.06
N LYS A 405 0.13 -24.80 -27.75
CA LYS A 405 1.22 -25.75 -27.54
C LYS A 405 1.14 -26.39 -26.16
N SER A 406 0.86 -25.61 -25.11
CA SER A 406 0.82 -26.12 -23.73
C SER A 406 -0.29 -27.13 -23.47
N TYR A 407 -1.42 -27.02 -24.18
CA TYR A 407 -2.58 -27.89 -24.02
C TYR A 407 -2.82 -28.78 -25.25
N ALA A 408 -1.85 -28.95 -26.16
CA ALA A 408 -2.05 -29.67 -27.43
C ALA A 408 -2.66 -31.07 -27.24
N ASP A 409 -2.15 -31.82 -26.27
CA ASP A 409 -2.56 -33.20 -25.99
C ASP A 409 -3.59 -33.31 -24.86
N TRP A 410 -4.26 -32.19 -24.53
CA TRP A 410 -5.16 -32.09 -23.40
C TRP A 410 -6.61 -31.94 -23.85
N PRO A 411 -7.56 -32.65 -23.23
CA PRO A 411 -8.98 -32.40 -23.47
C PRO A 411 -9.41 -30.96 -23.18
N ALA A 412 -8.72 -30.26 -22.27
CA ALA A 412 -8.93 -28.83 -22.00
C ALA A 412 -8.76 -27.94 -23.25
N LEU A 413 -8.03 -28.37 -24.28
CA LEU A 413 -7.90 -27.65 -25.54
C LEU A 413 -9.25 -27.43 -26.22
N HIS A 414 -10.18 -28.38 -26.08
CA HIS A 414 -11.53 -28.25 -26.60
C HIS A 414 -12.25 -27.04 -25.97
N LYS A 415 -12.05 -26.82 -24.67
CA LYS A 415 -12.60 -25.67 -23.94
C LYS A 415 -12.00 -24.35 -24.42
N LEU A 416 -10.68 -24.32 -24.62
CA LEU A 416 -9.98 -23.13 -25.15
C LEU A 416 -10.45 -22.76 -26.58
N ARG A 417 -10.69 -23.76 -27.43
CA ARG A 417 -11.29 -23.56 -28.76
C ARG A 417 -12.74 -23.06 -28.65
N ALA A 418 -13.54 -23.64 -27.76
CA ALA A 418 -14.91 -23.18 -27.52
C ALA A 418 -14.97 -21.74 -27.00
N VAL A 419 -14.04 -21.31 -26.14
CA VAL A 419 -13.91 -19.90 -25.74
C VAL A 419 -13.57 -19.02 -26.95
N ASP A 420 -12.65 -19.44 -27.82
CA ASP A 420 -12.30 -18.69 -29.03
C ASP A 420 -13.52 -18.48 -29.94
N GLU A 421 -14.32 -19.52 -30.16
CA GLU A 421 -15.59 -19.48 -30.90
C GLU A 421 -16.63 -18.55 -30.23
N LEU A 422 -16.85 -18.71 -28.92
CA LEU A 422 -17.79 -17.90 -28.15
C LEU A 422 -17.40 -16.42 -28.18
N VAL A 423 -16.11 -16.10 -28.03
CA VAL A 423 -15.64 -14.72 -28.09
C VAL A 423 -15.74 -14.17 -29.52
N ALA A 424 -15.42 -14.95 -30.55
CA ALA A 424 -15.57 -14.53 -31.94
C ALA A 424 -17.00 -14.05 -32.23
N SER A 425 -18.01 -14.76 -31.71
CA SER A 425 -19.42 -14.42 -31.90
C SER A 425 -19.91 -13.17 -31.14
N VAL A 426 -19.06 -12.53 -30.32
CA VAL A 426 -19.38 -11.26 -29.64
C VAL A 426 -18.46 -10.11 -30.05
N ARG A 427 -17.50 -10.35 -30.97
CA ARG A 427 -16.62 -9.29 -31.47
C ARG A 427 -17.42 -8.24 -32.23
N GLY A 428 -17.17 -6.97 -31.93
CA GLY A 428 -17.93 -5.85 -32.50
C GLY A 428 -19.40 -5.77 -32.07
N VAL A 429 -19.89 -6.72 -31.28
CA VAL A 429 -21.28 -6.74 -30.79
C VAL A 429 -21.36 -6.02 -29.46
N ARG A 430 -22.34 -5.11 -29.34
CA ARG A 430 -22.62 -4.41 -28.08
C ARG A 430 -23.21 -5.37 -27.05
N ALA A 431 -22.71 -5.34 -25.82
CA ALA A 431 -23.21 -6.19 -24.75
C ALA A 431 -24.69 -5.89 -24.41
N PRO A 432 -25.57 -6.92 -24.30
CA PRO A 432 -26.97 -6.73 -23.91
C PRO A 432 -27.13 -6.27 -22.46
N ILE A 433 -26.25 -6.70 -21.54
CA ILE A 433 -26.28 -6.27 -20.15
C ILE A 433 -25.19 -5.21 -19.92
N ARG A 434 -25.59 -4.05 -19.40
CA ARG A 434 -24.70 -2.87 -19.25
C ARG A 434 -24.88 -2.13 -17.92
N ASN A 435 -25.61 -2.72 -16.97
CA ASN A 435 -25.78 -2.15 -15.64
C ASN A 435 -24.41 -1.97 -14.95
N ARG A 436 -24.34 -1.03 -14.01
CA ARG A 436 -23.12 -0.68 -13.26
C ARG A 436 -23.33 -0.80 -11.76
N THR A 437 -24.23 -1.70 -11.37
CA THR A 437 -24.61 -1.91 -9.97
C THR A 437 -23.39 -2.39 -9.19
N ARG A 438 -23.10 -1.73 -8.08
CA ARG A 438 -22.01 -2.13 -7.18
C ARG A 438 -22.59 -2.89 -6.00
N ILE A 439 -22.20 -4.14 -5.84
CA ILE A 439 -22.56 -4.95 -4.67
C ILE A 439 -21.52 -4.69 -3.58
N GLU A 440 -22.02 -4.37 -2.37
CA GLU A 440 -21.22 -4.08 -1.17
C GLU A 440 -20.06 -3.07 -1.40
N PRO A 441 -20.33 -1.88 -1.96
CA PRO A 441 -19.27 -0.91 -2.20
C PRO A 441 -18.72 -0.35 -0.88
N LEU A 442 -17.41 -0.16 -0.82
CA LEU A 442 -16.73 0.34 0.39
C LEU A 442 -17.20 1.71 0.86
N GLU A 443 -17.72 2.54 -0.05
CA GLU A 443 -18.18 3.89 0.26
C GLU A 443 -19.34 3.93 1.28
N HIS A 444 -20.09 2.83 1.41
CA HIS A 444 -21.17 2.67 2.40
C HIS A 444 -20.78 1.76 3.58
N ASN A 445 -19.55 1.25 3.62
CA ASN A 445 -19.13 0.30 4.65
C ASN A 445 -18.61 1.03 5.89
N THR A 446 -19.38 0.99 6.97
CA THR A 446 -19.09 1.66 8.24
C THR A 446 -18.21 0.84 9.19
N ARG A 447 -17.84 -0.40 8.82
CA ARG A 447 -16.95 -1.23 9.65
C ARG A 447 -15.54 -0.70 9.65
N THR A 448 -14.87 -0.82 10.79
CA THR A 448 -13.44 -0.52 10.89
C THR A 448 -12.57 -1.63 10.29
N LEU A 449 -11.37 -1.27 9.85
CA LEU A 449 -10.38 -2.26 9.39
C LEU A 449 -10.08 -3.31 10.48
N ALA A 450 -10.01 -2.91 11.75
CA ALA A 450 -9.87 -3.84 12.87
C ALA A 450 -11.02 -4.86 12.96
N GLN A 451 -12.27 -4.41 12.78
CA GLN A 451 -13.43 -5.31 12.77
C GLN A 451 -13.38 -6.27 11.58
N HIS A 452 -13.03 -5.78 10.39
CA HIS A 452 -12.84 -6.61 9.20
C HIS A 452 -11.80 -7.71 9.43
N TYR A 453 -10.60 -7.34 9.89
CA TYR A 453 -9.53 -8.31 10.12
C TYR A 453 -9.87 -9.33 11.20
N ARG A 454 -10.54 -8.93 12.29
CA ARG A 454 -11.03 -9.88 13.31
C ARG A 454 -11.97 -10.92 12.70
N ARG A 455 -12.94 -10.49 11.88
CA ARG A 455 -13.88 -11.40 11.20
C ARG A 455 -13.17 -12.32 10.20
N LYS A 456 -12.32 -11.75 9.35
CA LYS A 456 -11.56 -12.49 8.34
C LYS A 456 -10.64 -13.54 8.95
N LEU A 457 -9.96 -13.20 10.06
CA LEU A 457 -9.12 -14.15 10.81
C LEU A 457 -9.95 -15.26 11.47
N ALA A 458 -11.12 -14.94 12.03
CA ALA A 458 -12.02 -15.96 12.60
C ALA A 458 -12.49 -16.96 11.53
N ARG A 459 -12.94 -16.46 10.37
CA ARG A 459 -13.32 -17.29 9.21
C ARG A 459 -12.15 -18.14 8.72
N ASN A 460 -10.96 -17.55 8.58
CA ASN A 460 -9.77 -18.27 8.13
C ASN A 460 -9.29 -19.34 9.13
N ARG A 461 -9.45 -19.14 10.45
CA ARG A 461 -9.14 -20.17 11.46
C ARG A 461 -10.03 -21.41 11.31
N GLN A 462 -11.28 -21.24 10.90
CA GLN A 462 -12.19 -22.35 10.62
C GLN A 462 -11.83 -23.09 9.32
N ILE A 463 -11.29 -22.36 8.33
CA ILE A 463 -10.88 -22.92 7.02
C ILE A 463 -9.51 -23.60 7.07
N ARG A 464 -8.55 -23.10 7.86
CA ARG A 464 -7.12 -23.49 7.85
C ARG A 464 -6.76 -24.84 8.50
N ARG A 465 -7.71 -25.74 8.76
CA ARG A 465 -7.38 -27.15 9.07
C ARG A 465 -7.16 -27.95 7.78
N GLY A 466 -6.21 -27.51 6.97
CA GLY A 466 -5.80 -28.21 5.75
C GLY A 466 -4.66 -29.17 6.05
N LEU A 467 -4.84 -30.46 5.76
CA LEU A 467 -3.83 -31.50 5.93
C LEU A 467 -2.48 -31.14 5.25
N ALA A 468 -2.50 -30.41 4.14
CA ALA A 468 -1.30 -29.93 3.46
C ALA A 468 -0.47 -28.94 4.31
N ASP A 469 -1.13 -28.00 5.01
CA ASP A 469 -0.44 -27.05 5.89
C ASP A 469 0.13 -27.76 7.12
N GLU A 470 -0.55 -28.79 7.63
CA GLU A 470 -0.05 -29.63 8.72
C GLU A 470 1.19 -30.42 8.30
N LEU A 471 1.14 -31.08 7.13
CA LEU A 471 2.27 -31.85 6.61
C LEU A 471 3.46 -30.95 6.25
N LEU A 472 3.20 -29.76 5.71
CA LEU A 472 4.25 -28.75 5.46
C LEU A 472 4.93 -28.28 6.75
N ARG A 473 4.16 -28.07 7.83
CA ARG A 473 4.70 -27.70 9.14
C ARG A 473 5.41 -28.85 9.86
N ARG A 474 5.15 -30.10 9.48
CA ARG A 474 5.93 -31.27 9.91
C ARG A 474 7.23 -31.41 9.13
N ALA A 475 7.22 -31.07 7.84
CA ALA A 475 8.40 -31.17 6.97
C ALA A 475 9.35 -29.96 7.07
N PHE A 476 8.83 -28.79 7.42
CA PHE A 476 9.56 -27.52 7.42
C PHE A 476 9.15 -26.64 8.60
N SER A 477 9.99 -25.64 8.92
CA SER A 477 9.76 -24.74 10.06
C SER A 477 9.41 -23.32 9.62
N PRO A 478 8.47 -22.62 10.28
CA PRO A 478 8.28 -21.18 10.09
C PRO A 478 9.44 -20.36 10.67
N GLU A 479 10.23 -20.95 11.57
CA GLU A 479 11.39 -20.33 12.20
C GLU A 479 12.66 -20.64 11.40
N ARG A 480 13.51 -19.62 11.28
CA ARG A 480 14.76 -19.75 10.58
C ARG A 480 15.84 -20.26 11.52
N SER A 481 16.16 -21.55 11.44
CA SER A 481 17.13 -22.20 12.34
C SER A 481 18.58 -21.74 12.18
N ARG A 482 18.97 -21.31 10.98
CA ARG A 482 20.31 -20.79 10.67
C ARG A 482 20.23 -19.59 9.74
N ARG A 483 21.18 -18.65 9.84
CA ARG A 483 21.21 -17.41 9.05
C ARG A 483 21.26 -17.66 7.53
N ASP A 484 21.66 -18.85 7.10
CA ASP A 484 21.76 -19.31 5.72
C ASP A 484 20.70 -20.36 5.34
N ALA A 485 19.80 -20.73 6.27
CA ALA A 485 18.80 -21.77 6.02
C ALA A 485 17.96 -21.45 4.77
N PRO A 486 17.90 -22.35 3.76
CA PRO A 486 17.19 -22.10 2.52
C PRO A 486 15.68 -22.13 2.72
N ARG A 487 14.95 -21.43 1.85
CA ARG A 487 13.49 -21.51 1.80
C ARG A 487 13.05 -22.91 1.40
N ALA A 488 12.01 -23.43 2.04
CA ALA A 488 11.40 -24.71 1.69
C ALA A 488 10.98 -24.76 0.21
N ALA A 489 10.38 -23.67 -0.28
CA ALA A 489 10.01 -23.52 -1.70
C ALA A 489 11.21 -23.62 -2.65
N THR A 490 12.37 -23.08 -2.27
CA THR A 490 13.60 -23.18 -3.07
C THR A 490 14.08 -24.62 -3.13
N LEU A 491 14.10 -25.32 -1.99
CA LEU A 491 14.45 -26.75 -1.94
C LEU A 491 13.49 -27.59 -2.80
N LEU A 492 12.18 -27.39 -2.66
CA LEU A 492 11.17 -28.11 -3.44
C LEU A 492 11.27 -27.85 -4.95
N ARG A 493 11.59 -26.61 -5.37
CA ARG A 493 11.83 -26.26 -6.79
C ARG A 493 13.07 -26.93 -7.36
N VAL A 494 14.19 -26.86 -6.64
CA VAL A 494 15.47 -27.47 -7.07
C VAL A 494 15.31 -28.98 -7.21
N HIS A 495 14.56 -29.58 -6.30
CA HIS A 495 14.34 -31.03 -6.26
C HIS A 495 13.07 -31.48 -7.00
N LEU A 496 12.48 -30.63 -7.83
CA LEU A 496 11.34 -31.02 -8.68
C LEU A 496 11.69 -32.17 -9.62
N ARG A 497 12.84 -32.08 -10.30
CA ARG A 497 13.32 -33.10 -11.25
C ARG A 497 13.55 -34.48 -10.61
N PRO A 498 14.14 -34.60 -9.41
CA PRO A 498 14.27 -35.90 -8.75
C PRO A 498 13.01 -36.38 -8.00
N LEU A 499 12.24 -35.48 -7.37
CA LEU A 499 11.08 -35.88 -6.55
C LEU A 499 9.92 -36.38 -7.41
N VAL A 500 9.61 -35.68 -8.51
CA VAL A 500 8.42 -35.98 -9.33
C VAL A 500 8.47 -37.40 -9.91
N PRO A 501 9.54 -37.85 -10.59
CA PRO A 501 9.60 -39.21 -11.14
C PRO A 501 9.70 -40.27 -10.05
N ALA A 502 10.27 -39.95 -8.88
CA ALA A 502 10.35 -40.88 -7.75
C ALA A 502 8.96 -41.17 -7.18
N VAL A 503 8.19 -40.13 -6.88
CA VAL A 503 6.83 -40.25 -6.33
C VAL A 503 5.85 -40.81 -7.36
N ALA A 504 5.97 -40.40 -8.63
CA ALA A 504 5.15 -40.93 -9.72
C ALA A 504 5.29 -42.45 -9.87
N ARG A 505 6.53 -42.95 -9.80
CA ARG A 505 6.81 -44.39 -9.81
C ARG A 505 6.29 -45.09 -8.55
N ALA A 506 6.55 -44.51 -7.37
CA ALA A 506 6.14 -45.10 -6.10
C ALA A 506 4.62 -45.30 -5.98
N LEU A 507 3.85 -44.31 -6.44
CA LEU A 507 2.38 -44.33 -6.36
C LEU A 507 1.71 -44.87 -7.63
N ARG A 508 2.47 -45.25 -8.66
CA ARG A 508 1.96 -45.65 -9.99
C ARG A 508 0.98 -44.63 -10.59
N ILE A 509 1.34 -43.35 -10.52
CA ILE A 509 0.54 -42.22 -11.02
C ILE A 509 1.29 -41.40 -12.06
N GLU A 510 0.52 -40.66 -12.85
CA GLU A 510 1.04 -39.71 -13.83
C GLU A 510 1.98 -38.67 -13.19
N ARG A 511 3.16 -38.46 -13.79
CA ARG A 511 4.15 -37.45 -13.35
C ARG A 511 3.52 -36.07 -13.23
N TYR A 512 2.62 -35.76 -14.16
CA TYR A 512 1.90 -34.50 -14.18
C TYR A 512 1.11 -34.23 -12.89
N SER A 513 0.42 -35.24 -12.34
CA SER A 513 -0.35 -35.12 -11.09
C SER A 513 0.55 -34.78 -9.91
N VAL A 514 1.70 -35.44 -9.81
CA VAL A 514 2.72 -35.18 -8.80
C VAL A 514 3.28 -33.77 -8.93
N GLU A 515 3.53 -33.31 -10.15
CA GLU A 515 3.97 -31.93 -10.40
C GLU A 515 2.96 -30.90 -9.92
N GLN A 516 1.66 -31.15 -10.07
CA GLN A 516 0.63 -30.23 -9.58
C GLN A 516 0.58 -30.16 -8.06
N VAL A 517 0.61 -31.30 -7.38
CA VAL A 517 0.67 -31.34 -5.91
C VAL A 517 1.95 -30.67 -5.41
N LEU A 518 3.09 -30.91 -6.08
CA LEU A 518 4.34 -30.25 -5.74
C LEU A 518 4.31 -28.74 -5.99
N ARG A 519 3.69 -28.27 -7.08
CA ARG A 519 3.50 -26.82 -7.35
C ARG A 519 2.63 -26.18 -6.28
N MET A 520 1.53 -26.83 -5.89
CA MET A 520 0.69 -26.41 -4.77
C MET A 520 1.51 -26.34 -3.48
N LEU A 521 2.33 -27.36 -3.17
CA LEU A 521 3.21 -27.37 -2.00
C LEU A 521 4.26 -26.26 -2.03
N ILE A 522 4.86 -25.98 -3.19
CA ILE A 522 5.81 -24.87 -3.38
C ILE A 522 5.09 -23.55 -3.07
N GLU A 523 3.93 -23.32 -3.68
CA GLU A 523 3.15 -22.10 -3.47
C GLU A 523 2.74 -21.95 -2.00
N ARG A 524 2.23 -23.01 -1.37
CA ARG A 524 1.88 -23.03 0.05
C ARG A 524 3.11 -22.82 0.96
N SER A 525 4.26 -23.39 0.63
CA SER A 525 5.53 -23.19 1.36
C SER A 525 5.98 -21.73 1.33
N GLU A 526 5.81 -21.05 0.18
CA GLU A 526 6.08 -19.62 0.06
C GLU A 526 5.11 -18.78 0.89
N ARG A 527 3.81 -19.11 0.84
CA ARG A 527 2.76 -18.44 1.63
C ARG A 527 2.99 -18.59 3.13
N LEU A 528 3.34 -19.79 3.59
CA LEU A 528 3.63 -20.10 4.99
C LEU A 528 5.02 -19.61 5.45
N LYS A 529 5.84 -19.07 4.53
CA LYS A 529 7.21 -18.57 4.78
C LYS A 529 8.12 -19.62 5.43
N LEU A 530 8.00 -20.87 5.00
CA LEU A 530 8.72 -21.98 5.61
C LEU A 530 10.20 -22.06 5.18
N TYR A 531 11.04 -22.49 6.11
CA TYR A 531 12.47 -22.73 5.98
C TYR A 531 12.77 -24.21 6.19
N VAL A 532 13.85 -24.65 5.55
CA VAL A 532 14.40 -25.98 5.81
C VAL A 532 14.97 -26.00 7.22
N TYR A 533 14.53 -26.97 8.02
CA TYR A 533 15.05 -27.26 9.36
C TYR A 533 15.81 -28.59 9.33
N GLY A 534 16.88 -28.69 10.12
CA GLY A 534 17.77 -29.86 10.12
C GLY A 534 18.69 -29.93 8.90
N ASN A 535 19.18 -31.14 8.59
CA ASN A 535 20.06 -31.36 7.44
C ASN A 535 19.26 -31.53 6.13
N ARG A 536 19.93 -31.33 4.99
CA ARG A 536 19.32 -31.39 3.65
C ARG A 536 18.72 -32.77 3.34
N ARG A 537 19.31 -33.85 3.86
CA ARG A 537 18.87 -35.23 3.60
C ARG A 537 17.51 -35.50 4.26
N ASP A 538 17.35 -35.09 5.51
CA ASP A 538 16.08 -35.20 6.23
C ASP A 538 15.00 -34.33 5.60
N ALA A 539 15.34 -33.09 5.23
CA ALA A 539 14.41 -32.19 4.53
C ALA A 539 13.89 -32.80 3.23
N LEU A 540 14.75 -33.49 2.46
CA LEU A 540 14.34 -34.19 1.24
C LEU A 540 13.52 -35.44 1.52
N ARG A 541 13.86 -36.20 2.57
CA ARG A 541 13.06 -37.35 3.02
C ARG A 541 11.66 -36.91 3.40
N TYR A 542 11.53 -35.86 4.20
CA TYR A 542 10.23 -35.31 4.59
C TYR A 542 9.48 -34.68 3.40
N SER A 543 10.19 -34.01 2.48
CA SER A 543 9.59 -33.49 1.25
C SER A 543 9.00 -34.61 0.39
N ARG A 544 9.74 -35.71 0.23
CA ARG A 544 9.29 -36.89 -0.51
C ARG A 544 8.12 -37.55 0.19
N TRP A 545 8.22 -37.82 1.49
CA TRP A 545 7.15 -38.42 2.29
C TRP A 545 5.87 -37.57 2.25
N MET A 546 5.98 -36.25 2.43
CA MET A 546 4.86 -35.33 2.35
C MET A 546 4.23 -35.35 0.96
N LEU A 547 5.05 -35.32 -0.09
CA LEU A 547 4.59 -35.36 -1.47
C LEU A 547 3.92 -36.71 -1.78
N GLU A 548 4.48 -37.84 -1.33
CA GLU A 548 3.88 -39.17 -1.47
C GLU A 548 2.55 -39.25 -0.70
N ARG A 549 2.51 -38.78 0.55
CA ARG A 549 1.30 -38.79 1.38
C ARG A 549 0.19 -37.94 0.77
N LEU A 550 0.50 -36.71 0.39
CA LEU A 550 -0.49 -35.82 -0.24
C LEU A 550 -0.91 -36.36 -1.60
N THR A 551 0.02 -36.77 -2.44
CA THR A 551 -0.33 -37.24 -3.78
C THR A 551 -1.08 -38.57 -3.73
N GLY A 552 -0.79 -39.45 -2.77
CA GLY A 552 -1.54 -40.68 -2.50
C GLY A 552 -2.99 -40.37 -2.13
N LEU A 553 -3.21 -39.47 -1.16
CA LEU A 553 -4.55 -39.00 -0.78
C LEU A 553 -5.28 -38.33 -1.95
N TYR A 554 -4.58 -37.54 -2.76
CA TYR A 554 -5.14 -36.95 -3.98
C TYR A 554 -5.47 -37.99 -5.07
N SER A 555 -4.76 -39.13 -5.10
CA SER A 555 -4.90 -40.22 -6.08
C SER A 555 -6.00 -41.21 -5.70
N GLU A 556 -6.14 -41.53 -4.42
CA GLU A 556 -7.23 -42.34 -3.83
C GLU A 556 -8.57 -41.60 -3.82
N ARG A 557 -8.62 -40.50 -4.57
CA ARG A 557 -9.63 -39.48 -4.60
C ARG A 557 -9.75 -38.75 -3.27
N GLU A 558 -9.32 -39.21 -2.11
CA GLU A 558 -9.56 -38.61 -0.76
C GLU A 558 -8.96 -37.20 -0.56
N THR A 559 -9.40 -36.23 -1.35
CA THR A 559 -9.01 -34.83 -1.19
C THR A 559 -9.71 -34.25 0.03
N PRO A 560 -9.01 -33.46 0.86
CA PRO A 560 -9.72 -32.54 1.73
C PRO A 560 -10.56 -31.61 0.85
N HIS A 561 -11.82 -31.49 1.20
CA HIS A 561 -12.77 -30.59 0.57
C HIS A 561 -12.19 -29.16 0.53
N LEU A 562 -11.96 -28.62 -0.67
CA LEU A 562 -11.45 -27.27 -0.86
C LEU A 562 -12.61 -26.27 -0.71
N PRO A 563 -12.49 -25.25 0.17
CA PRO A 563 -13.50 -24.21 0.28
C PRO A 563 -13.55 -23.39 -1.00
N LEU A 564 -14.77 -22.98 -1.38
CA LEU A 564 -15.00 -21.98 -2.41
C LEU A 564 -14.96 -20.56 -1.83
#